data_AF-A0AAJ1W715-F1
#
_entry.id   AF-A0AAJ1W715-F1
#
_cell.length_a   1.000
_cell.length_b   1.000
_cell.length_c   1.000
_cell.angle_alpha   90.00
_cell.angle_beta   90.00
_cell.angle_gamma   90.00
#
_symmetry.space_group_name_H-M   'P 1'
#
loop_
_entity.id
_entity.type
_entity.pdbx_description
1 polymer ?
#
loop_
_entity_poly.entity_id
_entity_poly.type
_entity_poly.pdbx_seq_one_letter_code
_entity_poly.pdbx_strand_id
1 'polypeptide(L)'
;MANNPRWAEVSAEANAVRARQAGQEQAVLARAAVAVLRMQEGPHVTRWIQALQHRIERPDATLAELSQSMYPPLTKNAYAALLRRALRGAEIAATAASSEQKGN
;
A
#
# COMPACT_ATOMS: atom_id res chain seq x y z
N MET A 1 38.13 4.19 -14.57
CA MET A 1 36.95 3.30 -14.49
C MET A 1 35.80 3.99 -15.21
N ALA A 2 35.47 3.56 -16.44
CA ALA A 2 34.37 4.15 -17.20
C ALA A 2 33.03 3.65 -16.65
N ASN A 3 32.24 4.54 -16.04
CA ASN A 3 30.87 4.27 -15.63
C ASN A 3 30.02 4.19 -16.90
N ASN A 4 29.61 2.99 -17.30
CA ASN A 4 28.95 2.75 -18.58
C ASN A 4 27.43 3.07 -18.46
N PRO A 5 26.95 4.20 -19.03
CA PRO A 5 25.60 4.74 -18.78
C PRO A 5 24.47 3.76 -19.15
N ARG A 6 24.71 2.91 -20.15
CA ARG A 6 23.77 1.87 -20.60
C ARG A 6 23.40 0.85 -19.50
N TRP A 7 24.30 0.56 -18.56
CA TRP A 7 24.02 -0.38 -17.47
C TRP A 7 23.17 0.25 -16.37
N ALA A 8 23.35 1.56 -16.15
CA ALA A 8 22.52 2.33 -15.22
C ALA A 8 21.09 2.45 -15.75
N GLU A 9 20.92 2.68 -17.05
CA GLU A 9 19.61 2.75 -17.71
C GLU A 9 18.85 1.41 -17.64
N VAL A 10 19.50 0.29 -18.00
CA VAL A 10 18.89 -1.06 -17.91
C VAL A 10 18.49 -1.39 -16.46
N SER A 11 19.32 -1.00 -15.49
CA SER A 11 19.02 -1.22 -14.07
C SER A 11 17.85 -0.35 -13.59
N ALA A 12 17.75 0.89 -14.07
CA ALA A 12 16.65 1.80 -13.75
C ALA A 12 15.32 1.31 -14.33
N GLU A 13 15.32 0.83 -15.57
CA GLU A 13 14.13 0.27 -16.23
C GLU A 13 13.64 -1.00 -15.51
N ALA A 14 14.55 -1.92 -15.18
CA ALA A 14 14.21 -3.11 -14.40
C ALA A 14 13.65 -2.78 -13.00
N ASN A 15 14.16 -1.73 -12.36
CA ASN A 15 13.61 -1.24 -11.08
C ASN A 15 12.21 -0.65 -11.26
N ALA A 16 11.96 0.10 -12.34
CA ALA A 16 10.66 0.68 -12.63
C ALA A 16 9.60 -0.40 -12.88
N VAL A 17 9.93 -1.44 -13.67
CA VAL A 17 9.04 -2.58 -13.92
C VAL A 17 8.69 -3.30 -12.62
N ARG A 18 9.69 -3.62 -11.78
CA ARG A 18 9.46 -4.26 -10.47
C ARG A 18 8.61 -3.39 -9.54
N ALA A 19 8.86 -2.09 -9.50
CA ALA A 19 8.09 -1.16 -8.70
C ALA A 19 6.62 -1.09 -9.16
N ARG A 20 6.38 -1.13 -10.47
CA ARG A 20 5.04 -1.15 -11.05
C ARG A 20 4.29 -2.43 -10.71
N GLN A 21 4.94 -3.59 -10.89
CA GLN A 21 4.37 -4.89 -10.52
C GLN A 21 4.01 -4.96 -9.03
N ALA A 22 4.95 -4.57 -8.16
CA ALA A 22 4.70 -4.50 -6.72
C ALA A 22 3.53 -3.53 -6.39
N GLY A 23 3.43 -2.43 -7.11
CA GLY A 23 2.34 -1.48 -6.98
C GLY A 23 0.96 -2.04 -7.36
N GLN A 24 0.91 -2.90 -8.38
CA GLN A 24 -0.30 -3.60 -8.83
C GLN A 24 -0.71 -4.68 -7.82
N GLU A 25 0.24 -5.48 -7.34
CA GLU A 25 0.01 -6.48 -6.28
C GLU A 25 -0.52 -5.82 -5.01
N GLN A 26 0.07 -4.70 -4.60
CA GLN A 26 -0.41 -3.92 -3.46
C GLN A 26 -1.84 -3.39 -3.66
N ALA A 27 -2.22 -3.02 -4.89
CA ALA A 27 -3.58 -2.59 -5.17
C ALA A 27 -4.60 -3.73 -5.06
N VAL A 28 -4.22 -4.96 -5.42
CA VAL A 28 -5.05 -6.16 -5.21
C VAL A 28 -5.25 -6.42 -3.72
N LEU A 29 -4.17 -6.44 -2.94
CA LEU A 29 -4.22 -6.63 -1.48
C LEU A 29 -5.02 -5.50 -0.81
N ALA A 30 -4.87 -4.27 -1.28
CA ALA A 30 -5.57 -3.12 -0.75
C ALA A 30 -7.09 -3.23 -0.92
N ARG A 31 -7.58 -3.76 -2.05
CA ARG A 31 -9.03 -3.99 -2.25
C ARG A 31 -9.60 -4.93 -1.21
N ALA A 32 -8.92 -6.05 -0.95
CA ALA A 32 -9.33 -7.00 0.09
C ALA A 32 -9.28 -6.35 1.49
N ALA A 33 -8.20 -5.60 1.78
CA ALA A 33 -8.03 -4.92 3.06
C ALA A 33 -9.12 -3.87 3.34
N VAL A 34 -9.52 -3.08 2.34
CA VAL A 34 -10.61 -2.10 2.49
C VAL A 34 -11.94 -2.77 2.83
N ALA A 35 -12.24 -3.93 2.22
CA ALA A 35 -13.47 -4.66 2.52
C ALA A 35 -13.56 -5.08 4.00
N VAL A 36 -12.45 -5.55 4.57
CA VAL A 36 -12.38 -5.93 5.99
C VAL A 36 -12.42 -4.69 6.90
N LEU A 37 -11.63 -3.67 6.58
CA LEU A 37 -11.51 -2.47 7.44
C LEU A 37 -12.76 -1.61 7.46
N ARG A 38 -13.63 -1.68 6.44
CA ARG A 38 -14.92 -0.96 6.45
C ARG A 38 -15.88 -1.39 7.56
N MET A 39 -15.65 -2.57 8.15
CA MET A 39 -16.42 -3.07 9.28
C MET A 39 -15.90 -2.55 10.63
N GLN A 40 -14.77 -1.84 10.63
CA GLN A 40 -14.11 -1.33 11.82
C GLN A 40 -14.31 0.18 11.93
N GLU A 41 -14.44 0.67 13.15
CA GLU A 41 -14.56 2.09 13.44
C GLU A 41 -13.27 2.67 14.02
N GLY A 42 -12.94 3.91 13.66
CA GLY A 42 -11.87 4.67 14.30
C GLY A 42 -11.08 5.59 13.36
N PRO A 43 -10.53 6.70 13.88
CA PRO A 43 -9.83 7.69 13.05
C PRO A 43 -8.59 7.13 12.35
N HIS A 44 -7.91 6.16 12.97
CA HIS A 44 -6.76 5.50 12.36
C HIS A 44 -7.18 4.54 11.23
N VAL A 45 -8.34 3.87 11.35
CA VAL A 45 -8.92 3.02 10.30
C VAL A 45 -9.29 3.87 9.09
N THR A 46 -9.92 5.03 9.30
CA THR A 46 -10.21 5.98 8.21
C THR A 46 -8.94 6.39 7.47
N ARG A 47 -7.86 6.70 8.21
CA ARG A 47 -6.57 7.06 7.62
C ARG A 47 -5.95 5.91 6.82
N TRP A 48 -6.12 4.67 7.27
CA TRP A 48 -5.70 3.47 6.56
C TRP A 48 -6.49 3.25 5.28
N ILE A 49 -7.83 3.35 5.35
CA ILE A 49 -8.71 3.22 4.19
C ILE A 49 -8.34 4.26 3.13
N GLN A 50 -8.10 5.51 3.51
CA GLN A 50 -7.60 6.54 2.59
C GLN A 50 -6.31 6.10 1.89
N ALA A 51 -5.28 5.69 2.65
CA ALA A 51 -4.02 5.27 2.05
C ALA A 51 -4.17 4.08 1.09
N LEU A 52 -5.05 3.11 1.43
CA LEU A 52 -5.38 1.96 0.59
C LEU A 52 -6.12 2.39 -0.68
N GLN A 53 -7.10 3.30 -0.59
CA GLN A 53 -7.83 3.83 -1.73
C GLN A 53 -6.89 4.54 -2.72
N HIS A 54 -5.99 5.40 -2.22
CA HIS A 54 -4.97 6.04 -3.05
C HIS A 54 -4.11 5.03 -3.82
N ARG A 55 -3.74 3.91 -3.19
CA ARG A 55 -2.99 2.81 -3.84
C ARG A 55 -3.83 2.08 -4.90
N ILE A 56 -5.12 1.89 -4.64
CA ILE A 56 -6.07 1.21 -5.55
C ILE A 56 -6.31 2.05 -6.81
N GLU A 57 -6.53 3.36 -6.64
CA GLU A 57 -6.86 4.29 -7.72
C GLU A 57 -5.66 4.57 -8.62
N ARG A 58 -4.45 4.54 -8.05
CA ARG A 58 -3.21 4.88 -8.76
C ARG A 58 -2.16 3.77 -8.60
N PRO A 59 -2.41 2.58 -9.16
CA PRO A 59 -1.56 1.41 -9.00
C PRO A 59 -0.24 1.46 -9.79
N ASP A 60 0.00 2.55 -10.53
CA ASP A 60 1.28 2.82 -11.18
C ASP A 60 2.04 4.00 -10.54
N ALA A 61 1.40 4.75 -9.63
CA ALA A 61 2.04 5.88 -8.97
C ALA A 61 3.11 5.40 -7.99
N THR A 62 4.19 6.16 -7.92
CA THR A 62 5.25 5.98 -6.93
C THR A 62 4.74 6.27 -5.53
N LEU A 63 5.40 5.70 -4.52
CA LEU A 63 5.07 5.99 -3.11
C LEU A 63 5.26 7.48 -2.77
N ALA A 64 6.11 8.21 -3.48
CA ALA A 64 6.30 9.64 -3.28
C ALA A 64 5.11 10.45 -3.83
N GLU A 65 4.61 10.12 -5.02
CA GLU A 65 3.41 10.78 -5.57
C GLU A 65 2.18 10.48 -4.72
N LEU A 66 2.03 9.23 -4.26
CA LEU A 66 0.93 8.85 -3.37
C LEU A 66 1.01 9.59 -2.03
N SER A 67 2.20 9.69 -1.43
CA SER A 67 2.37 10.36 -0.14
C SER A 67 2.03 11.85 -0.22
N GLN A 68 2.32 12.50 -1.35
CA GLN A 68 1.98 13.91 -1.58
C GLN A 68 0.48 14.13 -1.84
N SER A 69 -0.23 13.12 -2.35
CA SER A 69 -1.68 13.22 -2.56
C SER A 69 -2.52 13.07 -1.28
N MET A 70 -1.91 12.64 -0.17
CA MET A 70 -2.58 12.56 1.13
C MET A 70 -2.78 13.96 1.74
N TYR A 71 -3.80 14.13 2.59
CA TYR A 71 -3.99 15.37 3.36
C TYR A 71 -4.04 15.12 4.87
N PRO A 72 -3.09 15.63 5.69
CA PRO A 72 -1.89 16.35 5.27
C PRO A 72 -0.94 15.47 4.45
N PRO A 73 -0.09 16.08 3.59
CA PRO A 73 0.93 15.36 2.84
C PRO A 73 1.89 14.60 3.75
N LEU A 74 2.33 13.44 3.29
CA LEU A 74 3.27 12.59 4.00
C LEU A 74 4.59 12.50 3.24
N THR A 75 5.65 12.16 3.96
CA THR A 75 6.87 11.69 3.31
C THR A 75 6.64 10.30 2.72
N LYS A 76 7.40 9.94 1.68
CA LYS A 76 7.39 8.61 1.06
C LYS A 76 7.45 7.49 2.11
N ASN A 77 8.36 7.62 3.08
CA ASN A 77 8.59 6.60 4.11
C ASN A 77 7.42 6.52 5.10
N ALA A 78 6.83 7.66 5.49
CA ALA A 78 5.65 7.69 6.34
C ALA A 78 4.44 7.04 5.67
N TYR A 79 4.20 7.33 4.38
CA TYR A 79 3.17 6.68 3.59
C TYR A 79 3.42 5.17 3.46
N ALA A 80 4.66 4.74 3.18
CA ALA A 80 4.99 3.33 3.09
C ALA A 80 4.75 2.58 4.42
N ALA A 81 5.08 3.20 5.55
CA ALA A 81 4.80 2.63 6.87
C ALA A 81 3.30 2.57 7.16
N LEU A 82 2.55 3.61 6.79
CA LEU A 82 1.09 3.66 6.92
C LEU A 82 0.43 2.53 6.10
N LEU A 83 0.84 2.35 4.84
CA LEU A 83 0.30 1.32 3.96
C LEU A 83 0.56 -0.09 4.50
N ARG A 84 1.77 -0.36 5.00
CA ARG A 84 2.08 -1.66 5.65
C ARG A 84 1.23 -1.92 6.89
N ARG A 85 1.02 -0.89 7.72
CA ARG A 85 0.18 -1.00 8.92
C ARG A 85 -1.28 -1.23 8.54
N ALA A 86 -1.79 -0.57 7.51
CA ALA A 86 -3.14 -0.76 7.01
C ALA A 86 -3.39 -2.20 6.54
N LEU A 87 -2.48 -2.75 5.72
CA LEU A 87 -2.56 -4.14 5.27
C LEU A 87 -2.52 -5.12 6.44
N ARG A 88 -1.57 -4.95 7.37
CA ARG A 88 -1.45 -5.80 8.56
C ARG A 88 -2.68 -5.68 9.49
N GLY A 89 -3.22 -4.48 9.64
CA GLY A 89 -4.43 -4.26 10.42
C GLY A 89 -5.62 -5.02 9.85
N ALA A 90 -5.76 -5.06 8.52
CA ALA A 90 -6.80 -5.85 7.87
C ALA A 90 -6.61 -7.36 8.07
N GLU A 91 -5.38 -7.88 7.98
CA GLU A 91 -5.08 -9.30 8.26
C GLU A 91 -5.45 -9.70 9.68
N ILE A 92 -5.12 -8.86 10.67
CA ILE A 92 -5.49 -9.09 12.07
C ILE A 92 -7.01 -9.09 12.24
N ALA A 93 -7.71 -8.11 11.67
CA ALA A 93 -9.16 -8.01 11.75
C ALA A 93 -9.87 -9.21 11.10
N ALA A 94 -9.40 -9.66 9.93
CA ALA A 94 -9.94 -10.84 9.26
C ALA A 94 -9.74 -12.13 10.09
N THR A 95 -8.59 -12.23 10.76
CA THR A 95 -8.29 -13.36 11.64
C THR A 95 -9.20 -13.38 12.88
N ALA A 96 -9.43 -12.22 13.50
CA ALA A 96 -10.33 -12.08 14.63
C ALA A 96 -11.78 -12.47 14.27
N ALA A 97 -12.30 -11.97 13.15
CA ALA A 97 -13.65 -12.32 12.68
C ALA A 97 -13.82 -13.83 12.44
N SER A 98 -12.78 -14.48 11.86
CA SER A 98 -12.80 -15.93 11.61
C SER A 98 -12.78 -16.76 12.91
N SER A 99 -12.19 -16.24 14.00
CA SER A 99 -12.19 -16.91 15.30
C SER A 99 -13.53 -16.78 16.05
N GLU A 100 -14.22 -15.65 15.91
CA GLU A 100 -15.54 -15.43 16.53
C GLU A 100 -16.61 -16.35 15.93
N GLN A 101 -16.55 -16.62 14.62
CA GLN A 101 -17.50 -17.51 13.93
C GLN A 101 -17.34 -19.00 14.24
N LYS A 102 -16.20 -19.43 14.80
CA LYS A 102 -15.95 -20.85 15.16
C LYS A 102 -16.36 -21.20 16.59
N GLY A 103 -16.67 -20.21 17.42
CA GLY A 103 -16.98 -20.38 18.85
C GLY A 103 -18.48 -20.38 19.18
N ASN A 104 -19.35 -20.35 18.17
CA ASN A 104 -20.81 -20.34 18.29
C ASN A 104 -21.42 -21.52 17.52
#